data_AF-A0A9W2Z7Z0-F1
#
_entry.id   AF-A0A9W2Z7Z0-F1
#
_cell.length_a   1.000
_cell.length_b   1.000
_cell.length_c   1.000
_cell.angle_alpha   90.00
_cell.angle_beta   90.00
_cell.angle_gamma   90.00
#
_symmetry.space_group_name_H-M   'P 1'
#
loop_
_entity.id
_entity.type
_entity.pdbx_description
1 polymer ?
#
loop_
_entity_poly.entity_id
_entity_poly.type
_entity_poly.pdbx_seq_one_letter_code
_entity_poly.pdbx_strand_id
1 'polypeptide(L)'
;MCVVCIVSNSVGQTMGEACVNVILPIYLAKPINANQYIAYGNSIDLTVLAKSDISQQLNYKWTHFRNKSDLVGEEPKFTFSDPMKNVAYINTFGMSEAEYESVGGEYVVNISHLYDYRIERIHVTLQYKPALDDISGQSKLLPRMYLYFLTSLTYVLTTAKA
;
A
#
# COMPACT_ATOMS: atom_id res chain seq x y z
N MET A 1 19.92 27.95 -13.29
CA MET A 1 21.26 28.43 -13.67
C MET A 1 21.15 29.10 -15.02
N CYS A 2 21.70 30.30 -15.21
CA CYS A 2 21.73 30.94 -16.52
C CYS A 2 23.18 31.03 -17.00
N VAL A 3 23.39 30.82 -18.29
CA VAL A 3 24.69 30.85 -18.95
C VAL A 3 24.63 31.91 -20.03
N VAL A 4 25.62 32.81 -20.01
CA VAL A 4 25.76 33.87 -21.00
C VAL A 4 26.89 33.50 -21.95
N CYS A 5 26.60 33.51 -23.25
CA CYS A 5 27.59 33.37 -24.30
C CYS A 5 27.88 34.76 -24.88
N ILE A 6 29.16 35.10 -24.97
CA ILE A 6 29.64 36.38 -25.46
C ILE A 6 30.53 36.14 -26.67
N VAL A 7 30.23 36.81 -27.77
CA VAL A 7 31.05 36.77 -28.99
C VAL A 7 31.51 38.19 -29.31
N SER A 8 32.82 38.37 -29.47
CA SER A 8 33.44 39.68 -29.69
C SER A 8 34.43 39.64 -30.85
N ASN A 9 34.51 40.75 -31.60
CA ASN A 9 35.50 41.01 -32.63
C ASN A 9 35.98 42.48 -32.56
N SER A 10 36.80 42.91 -33.51
CA SER A 10 37.34 44.28 -33.55
C SER A 10 36.30 45.38 -33.79
N VAL A 11 35.08 45.02 -34.19
CA VAL A 11 33.98 45.95 -34.48
C VAL A 11 33.04 46.08 -33.28
N GLY A 12 32.86 45.02 -32.49
CA GLY A 12 32.01 45.05 -31.32
C GLY A 12 31.77 43.69 -30.67
N GLN A 13 30.77 43.65 -29.80
CA GLN A 13 30.42 42.51 -28.97
C GLN A 13 28.91 42.24 -29.04
N THR A 14 28.54 40.96 -29.08
CA THR A 14 27.16 40.51 -28.90
C THR A 14 27.09 39.48 -27.78
N MET A 15 25.93 39.41 -27.11
CA MET A 15 25.69 38.49 -26.00
C MET A 15 24.36 37.76 -26.21
N GLY A 16 24.34 36.48 -25.82
CA GLY A 16 23.13 35.66 -25.76
C GLY A 16 23.05 34.96 -24.41
N GLU A 17 21.86 34.94 -23.81
CA GLU A 17 21.61 34.29 -22.52
C GLU A 17 20.69 33.09 -22.69
N ALA A 18 21.01 31.99 -21.99
CA ALA A 18 20.14 30.84 -21.89
C ALA A 18 20.06 30.37 -20.43
N CYS A 19 18.84 30.12 -19.95
CA CYS A 19 18.59 29.62 -18.60
C CYS A 19 18.20 28.14 -18.64
N VAL A 20 18.84 27.35 -17.77
CA VAL A 20 18.52 25.96 -17.49
C VAL A 20 17.91 25.88 -16.10
N ASN A 21 16.71 25.32 -16.02
CA ASN A 21 16.08 24.94 -14.76
C ASN A 21 16.14 23.42 -14.60
N VAL A 22 16.68 22.94 -13.48
CA VAL A 22 16.78 21.52 -13.18
C VAL A 22 15.68 21.19 -12.19
N ILE A 23 14.72 20.39 -12.61
CA ILE A 23 13.62 19.93 -11.76
C ILE A 23 14.01 18.57 -11.17
N LEU A 24 14.01 18.47 -9.85
CA LEU A 24 14.20 17.19 -9.18
C LEU A 24 13.03 16.23 -9.52
N PRO A 25 13.31 14.94 -9.76
CA PRO A 25 12.29 13.97 -10.13
C PRO A 25 11.37 13.62 -8.95
N ILE A 26 10.25 12.97 -9.26
CA ILE A 26 9.34 12.44 -8.24
C ILE A 26 9.94 11.19 -7.58
N TYR A 27 10.05 11.20 -6.25
CA TYR A 27 10.50 10.06 -5.47
C TYR A 27 9.62 9.80 -4.25
N LEU A 28 9.57 8.55 -3.80
CA LEU A 28 8.81 8.18 -2.61
C LEU A 28 9.54 8.62 -1.35
N ALA A 29 8.81 9.26 -0.43
CA ALA A 29 9.31 9.63 0.88
C ALA A 29 9.46 8.41 1.80
N LYS A 30 8.67 7.36 1.56
CA LYS A 30 8.75 6.05 2.24
C LYS A 30 8.50 4.92 1.24
N PRO A 31 9.15 3.75 1.38
CA PRO A 31 8.76 2.56 0.64
C PRO A 31 7.30 2.20 0.90
N ILE A 32 6.62 1.68 -0.13
CA ILE A 32 5.24 1.21 -0.01
C ILE A 32 5.22 -0.30 0.16
N ASN A 33 4.19 -0.81 0.84
CA ASN A 33 3.90 -2.24 0.82
C ASN A 33 3.04 -2.56 -0.41
N ALA A 34 3.68 -3.10 -1.44
CA ALA A 34 3.03 -3.41 -2.72
C ALA A 34 2.04 -4.58 -2.66
N ASN A 35 2.12 -5.44 -1.64
CA ASN A 35 1.20 -6.57 -1.46
C ASN A 35 0.66 -6.58 -0.03
N GLN A 36 -0.62 -6.29 0.11
CA GLN A 36 -1.28 -6.21 1.41
C GLN A 36 -2.38 -7.26 1.51
N TYR A 37 -2.49 -7.84 2.69
CA TYR A 37 -3.55 -8.77 3.03
C TYR A 37 -4.46 -8.12 4.06
N ILE A 38 -5.77 -8.15 3.83
CA ILE A 38 -6.75 -7.60 4.78
C ILE A 38 -7.73 -8.70 5.16
N ALA A 39 -7.97 -8.87 6.46
CA ALA A 39 -9.07 -9.68 6.97
C ALA A 39 -10.29 -8.80 7.26
N TYR A 40 -11.47 -9.40 7.24
CA TYR A 40 -12.70 -8.73 7.62
C TYR A 40 -12.60 -8.15 9.05
N GLY A 41 -12.95 -6.88 9.22
CA GLY A 41 -12.85 -6.16 10.48
C GLY A 41 -11.52 -5.43 10.72
N ASN A 42 -10.53 -5.64 9.85
CA ASN A 42 -9.23 -4.95 9.93
C ASN A 42 -9.17 -3.74 8.99
N SER A 43 -8.07 -3.01 9.09
CA SER A 43 -7.73 -1.88 8.23
C SER A 43 -6.38 -2.06 7.54
N ILE A 44 -6.22 -1.38 6.41
CA ILE A 44 -4.97 -1.26 5.66
C ILE A 44 -4.65 0.20 5.37
N ASP A 45 -3.34 0.49 5.29
CA ASP A 45 -2.80 1.79 4.91
C ASP A 45 -2.37 1.78 3.44
N LEU A 46 -3.06 2.58 2.63
CA LEU A 46 -2.77 2.79 1.21
C LEU A 46 -2.06 4.14 0.97
N THR A 47 -1.61 4.81 2.03
CA THR A 47 -0.95 6.11 1.96
C THR A 47 0.37 6.03 1.19
N VAL A 48 0.40 6.71 0.04
CA VAL A 48 1.61 6.89 -0.77
C VAL A 48 2.07 8.33 -0.64
N LEU A 49 3.26 8.52 -0.06
CA LEU A 49 3.86 9.84 0.12
C LEU A 49 5.04 9.97 -0.84
N ALA A 50 4.96 10.94 -1.73
CA ALA A 50 6.04 11.32 -2.62
C ALA A 50 6.46 12.77 -2.40
N LYS A 51 7.68 13.06 -2.84
CA LYS A 51 8.28 14.39 -2.89
C LYS A 51 8.79 14.62 -4.31
N SER A 52 8.90 15.89 -4.68
CA SER A 52 9.54 16.36 -5.91
C SER A 52 10.25 17.67 -5.59
N ASP A 53 10.72 18.36 -6.62
CA ASP A 53 11.22 19.72 -6.52
C ASP A 53 10.23 20.65 -5.80
N ILE A 54 10.73 21.58 -4.98
CA ILE A 54 9.91 22.49 -4.18
C ILE A 54 9.03 23.41 -5.05
N SER A 55 9.44 23.64 -6.31
CA SER A 55 8.68 24.47 -7.24
C SER A 55 7.51 23.71 -7.88
N GLN A 56 7.34 22.42 -7.61
CA GLN A 56 6.34 21.57 -8.24
C GLN A 56 5.28 21.14 -7.22
N GLN A 57 4.01 21.31 -7.59
CA GLN A 57 2.90 20.73 -6.83
C GLN A 57 2.58 19.34 -7.40
N LEU A 58 2.53 18.34 -6.51
CA LEU A 58 2.18 16.98 -6.87
C LEU A 58 0.66 16.79 -6.94
N ASN A 59 0.21 16.11 -7.98
CA ASN A 59 -1.16 15.64 -8.15
C ASN A 59 -1.20 14.12 -7.98
N TYR A 60 -2.16 13.64 -7.22
CA TYR A 60 -2.40 12.22 -6.99
C TYR A 60 -3.71 11.83 -7.62
N LYS A 61 -3.67 10.88 -8.56
CA LYS A 61 -4.86 10.29 -9.17
C LYS A 61 -4.87 8.80 -8.90
N TRP A 62 -5.85 8.37 -8.12
CA TRP A 62 -6.05 6.97 -7.81
C TRP A 62 -6.96 6.29 -8.81
N THR A 63 -6.72 5.00 -9.04
CA THR A 63 -7.57 4.11 -9.83
C THR A 63 -7.50 2.72 -9.24
N HIS A 64 -8.66 2.10 -9.04
CA HIS A 64 -8.81 0.78 -8.49
C HIS A 64 -9.39 -0.16 -9.53
N PHE A 65 -8.76 -1.33 -9.64
CA PHE A 65 -9.13 -2.40 -10.54
C PHE A 65 -9.50 -3.62 -9.69
N ARG A 66 -10.78 -3.95 -9.60
CA ARG A 66 -11.24 -5.11 -8.83
C ARG A 66 -10.68 -6.40 -9.40
N ASN A 67 -10.65 -6.49 -10.73
CA ASN A 67 -10.14 -7.65 -11.47
C ASN A 67 -9.05 -7.26 -12.46
N LYS A 68 -8.17 -8.22 -12.79
CA LYS A 68 -7.13 -8.04 -13.83
C LYS A 68 -7.69 -7.75 -15.22
N SER A 69 -8.95 -8.10 -15.47
CA SER A 69 -9.66 -7.84 -16.72
C SER A 69 -10.27 -6.44 -16.81
N ASP A 70 -10.29 -5.68 -15.70
CA ASP A 70 -10.85 -4.33 -15.70
C ASP A 70 -9.89 -3.39 -16.45
N LEU A 71 -10.35 -2.82 -17.57
CA LEU A 71 -9.51 -1.96 -18.42
C LEU A 71 -9.64 -0.47 -18.07
N VAL A 72 -10.76 -0.07 -17.47
CA VAL A 72 -11.08 1.34 -17.17
C VAL A 72 -10.71 1.69 -15.73
N GLY A 73 -10.92 0.76 -14.80
CA GLY A 73 -10.80 1.00 -13.36
C GLY A 73 -11.85 2.00 -12.86
N GLU A 74 -11.93 2.17 -11.54
CA GLU A 74 -12.80 3.15 -10.89
C GLU A 74 -12.02 3.96 -9.86
N GLU A 75 -12.58 5.11 -9.44
CA GLU A 75 -12.00 5.83 -8.32
C GLU A 75 -12.24 5.04 -7.02
N PRO A 76 -11.18 4.70 -6.25
CA PRO A 76 -11.35 3.91 -5.05
C PRO A 76 -12.17 4.65 -4.00
N LYS A 77 -13.01 3.89 -3.29
CA LYS A 77 -13.69 4.38 -2.09
C LYS A 77 -12.86 4.07 -0.86
N PHE A 78 -12.23 5.10 -0.31
CA PHE A 78 -11.51 4.99 0.96
C PHE A 78 -12.47 5.20 2.13
N THR A 79 -12.23 4.50 3.25
CA THR A 79 -12.94 4.78 4.50
C THR A 79 -12.52 6.12 5.09
N PHE A 80 -11.25 6.49 4.88
CA PHE A 80 -10.73 7.81 5.21
C PHE A 80 -9.75 8.25 4.13
N SER A 81 -9.88 9.49 3.68
CA SER A 81 -8.87 10.14 2.85
C SER A 81 -8.70 11.61 3.26
N ASP A 82 -7.44 12.07 3.26
CA ASP A 82 -7.08 13.48 3.44
C ASP A 82 -6.21 13.88 2.24
N PRO A 83 -6.78 14.58 1.24
CA PRO A 83 -6.04 15.01 0.06
C PRO A 83 -4.91 16.01 0.36
N MET A 84 -5.02 16.77 1.45
CA MET A 84 -3.97 17.74 1.83
C MET A 84 -2.75 17.02 2.41
N LYS A 85 -2.98 15.92 3.14
CA LYS A 85 -1.91 15.09 3.72
C LYS A 85 -1.53 13.90 2.85
N ASN A 86 -2.23 13.67 1.74
CA ASN A 86 -2.10 12.51 0.85
C ASN A 86 -2.24 11.16 1.58
N VAL A 87 -3.17 11.10 2.53
CA VAL A 87 -3.41 9.93 3.38
C VAL A 87 -4.65 9.19 2.89
N ALA A 88 -4.59 7.86 2.83
CA ALA A 88 -5.70 7.01 2.39
C ALA A 88 -5.74 5.68 3.16
N TYR A 89 -6.89 5.36 3.76
CA TYR A 89 -7.11 4.11 4.51
C TYR A 89 -8.39 3.41 4.09
N ILE A 90 -8.38 2.09 4.17
CA ILE A 90 -9.57 1.26 4.10
C ILE A 90 -9.72 0.53 5.42
N ASN A 91 -10.91 0.59 6.01
CA ASN A 91 -11.30 -0.18 7.18
C ASN A 91 -12.55 -0.98 6.83
N THR A 92 -12.48 -2.29 7.02
CA THR A 92 -13.53 -3.24 6.64
C THR A 92 -14.51 -3.55 7.76
N PHE A 93 -14.36 -2.91 8.92
CA PHE A 93 -15.27 -3.08 10.05
C PHE A 93 -16.69 -2.61 9.69
N GLY A 94 -17.66 -3.51 9.82
CA GLY A 94 -19.07 -3.21 9.56
C GLY A 94 -19.48 -3.20 8.08
N MET A 95 -18.57 -3.54 7.15
CA MET A 95 -18.91 -3.72 5.74
C MET A 95 -19.80 -4.96 5.53
N SER A 96 -20.72 -4.90 4.59
CA SER A 96 -21.35 -6.12 4.07
C SER A 96 -20.32 -7.02 3.37
N GLU A 97 -20.69 -8.27 3.12
CA GLU A 97 -19.82 -9.21 2.39
C GLU A 97 -19.48 -8.71 0.98
N ALA A 98 -20.48 -8.19 0.25
CA ALA A 98 -20.27 -7.61 -1.07
C ALA A 98 -19.35 -6.37 -1.05
N GLU A 99 -19.46 -5.52 -0.01
CA GLU A 99 -18.57 -4.37 0.17
C GLU A 99 -17.14 -4.83 0.48
N TYR A 100 -16.97 -5.84 1.34
CA TYR A 100 -15.67 -6.41 1.64
C TYR A 100 -15.03 -7.03 0.40
N GLU A 101 -15.79 -7.81 -0.38
CA GLU A 101 -15.33 -8.38 -1.65
C GLU A 101 -14.90 -7.30 -2.65
N SER A 102 -15.57 -6.13 -2.63
CA SER A 102 -15.23 -5.01 -3.49
C SER A 102 -13.90 -4.32 -3.14
N VAL A 103 -13.33 -4.55 -1.95
CA VAL A 103 -12.03 -3.99 -1.54
C VAL A 103 -10.86 -4.73 -2.20
N GLY A 104 -11.05 -5.96 -2.66
CA GLY A 104 -10.00 -6.72 -3.34
C GLY A 104 -9.57 -6.05 -4.64
N GLY A 105 -8.31 -6.24 -5.03
CA GLY A 105 -7.83 -5.84 -6.36
C GLY A 105 -6.54 -5.04 -6.36
N GLU A 106 -6.32 -4.30 -7.43
CA GLU A 106 -5.13 -3.47 -7.63
C GLU A 106 -5.48 -1.99 -7.48
N TYR A 107 -4.79 -1.32 -6.55
CA TYR A 107 -4.87 0.12 -6.34
C TYR A 107 -3.65 0.77 -6.99
N VAL A 108 -3.89 1.60 -7.99
CA VAL A 108 -2.86 2.29 -8.76
C VAL A 108 -2.96 3.78 -8.45
N VAL A 109 -1.83 4.40 -8.11
CA VAL A 109 -1.75 5.85 -7.96
C VAL A 109 -0.78 6.42 -8.99
N ASN A 110 -1.26 7.37 -9.77
CA ASN A 110 -0.45 8.21 -10.63
C ASN A 110 -0.13 9.51 -9.88
N ILE A 111 1.15 9.69 -9.57
CA ILE A 111 1.70 10.87 -8.92
C ILE A 111 2.38 11.70 -10.00
N SER A 112 1.94 12.94 -10.21
CA SER A 112 2.41 13.71 -11.36
C SER A 112 2.52 15.21 -11.09
N HIS A 113 3.41 15.86 -11.82
CA HIS A 113 3.38 17.29 -12.08
C HIS A 113 3.61 17.52 -13.59
N LEU A 114 3.79 18.78 -14.01
CA LEU A 114 3.86 19.11 -15.44
C LEU A 114 5.02 18.44 -16.22
N TYR A 115 6.09 18.05 -15.52
CA TYR A 115 7.35 17.62 -16.14
C TYR A 115 7.73 16.17 -15.87
N ASP A 116 7.05 15.51 -14.93
CA ASP A 116 7.36 14.13 -14.52
C ASP A 116 6.12 13.44 -13.97
N TYR A 117 6.11 12.11 -14.03
CA TYR A 117 5.09 11.27 -13.44
C TYR A 117 5.67 9.97 -12.91
N ARG A 118 5.02 9.43 -11.88
CA ARG A 118 5.40 8.19 -11.21
C ARG A 118 4.15 7.37 -10.89
N ILE A 119 4.19 6.09 -11.19
CA ILE A 119 3.07 5.18 -10.95
C ILE A 119 3.47 4.17 -9.90
N GLU A 120 2.63 4.04 -8.88
CA GLU A 120 2.79 3.04 -7.83
C GLU A 120 1.56 2.13 -7.77
N ARG A 121 1.78 0.87 -7.39
CA ARG A 121 0.78 -0.19 -7.40
C ARG A 121 0.77 -0.91 -6.07
N ILE A 122 -0.43 -1.05 -5.49
CA ILE A 122 -0.66 -1.81 -4.27
C ILE A 122 -1.73 -2.85 -4.58
N HIS A 123 -1.36 -4.11 -4.48
CA HIS A 123 -2.29 -5.22 -4.58
C HIS A 123 -2.85 -5.57 -3.21
N VAL A 124 -4.19 -5.60 -3.10
CA VAL A 124 -4.91 -5.97 -1.89
C VAL A 124 -5.55 -7.33 -2.09
N THR A 125 -5.13 -8.29 -1.29
CA THR A 125 -5.69 -9.63 -1.22
C THR A 125 -6.59 -9.75 0.01
N LEU A 126 -7.84 -10.13 -0.21
CA LEU A 126 -8.78 -10.41 0.87
C LEU A 126 -8.44 -11.75 1.52
N GLN A 127 -8.36 -11.77 2.84
CA GLN A 127 -8.29 -13.02 3.60
C GLN A 127 -9.70 -13.59 3.77
N TYR A 128 -9.80 -14.92 3.77
CA TYR A 128 -11.07 -15.61 3.93
C TYR A 128 -11.77 -15.14 5.21
N LYS A 129 -13.01 -14.65 5.06
CA LYS A 129 -13.90 -14.39 6.20
C LYS A 129 -14.33 -15.75 6.73
N PRO A 130 -13.97 -16.15 7.97
CA PRO A 130 -14.48 -17.40 8.51
C PRO A 130 -16.01 -17.33 8.46
N ALA A 131 -16.64 -18.36 7.88
CA ALA A 131 -18.08 -18.49 7.93
C ALA A 131 -18.50 -18.42 9.40
N LEU A 132 -19.57 -17.67 9.69
CA LEU A 132 -20.26 -17.85 10.97
C LEU A 132 -20.80 -19.28 10.91
N ASP A 133 -20.12 -20.22 11.55
CA ASP A 133 -20.67 -21.54 11.78
C ASP A 133 -22.05 -21.33 12.42
N ASP A 134 -23.07 -21.81 11.74
CA ASP A 134 -24.45 -21.77 12.19
C ASP A 134 -24.53 -22.58 13.50
N ILE A 135 -24.46 -21.91 14.66
CA ILE A 135 -24.62 -22.51 16.00
C ILE A 135 -26.11 -22.81 16.23
N SER A 136 -26.71 -23.54 15.29
CA SER A 136 -28.09 -24.01 15.27
C SER A 136 -28.19 -25.51 14.98
N GLY A 137 -27.10 -26.16 14.53
CA GLY A 137 -27.22 -27.51 13.93
C GLY A 137 -26.28 -28.63 14.37
N GLN A 138 -25.30 -28.43 15.27
CA GLN A 138 -24.38 -29.52 15.67
C GLN A 138 -24.17 -29.61 17.19
N SER A 139 -25.21 -30.07 17.88
CA SER A 139 -24.96 -30.99 18.99
C SER A 139 -24.63 -32.36 18.42
N LYS A 140 -23.51 -32.94 18.87
CA LYS A 140 -23.03 -34.33 18.64
C LYS A 140 -22.37 -34.58 17.28
N LEU A 141 -21.04 -34.58 17.30
CA LEU A 141 -20.20 -35.76 17.03
C LEU A 141 -18.72 -35.34 17.13
N LEU A 142 -18.11 -35.55 18.29
CA LEU A 142 -16.65 -35.55 18.41
C LEU A 142 -16.12 -36.80 17.69
N PRO A 143 -15.23 -36.70 16.69
CA PRO A 143 -14.39 -37.82 16.33
C PRO A 143 -13.25 -37.89 17.34
N ARG A 144 -13.25 -39.00 18.07
CA ARG A 144 -12.09 -39.56 18.77
C ARG A 144 -10.82 -39.46 17.90
N MET A 145 -9.70 -39.31 18.60
CA MET A 145 -8.37 -39.85 18.28
C MET A 145 -7.42 -38.90 17.53
N TYR A 146 -6.54 -38.24 18.29
CA TYR A 146 -5.08 -38.37 18.14
C TYR A 146 -4.43 -38.01 19.48
N LEU A 147 -4.26 -39.02 20.33
CA LEU A 147 -3.48 -38.96 21.56
C LEU A 147 -2.11 -39.58 21.23
N TYR A 148 -1.10 -38.75 20.99
CA TYR A 148 0.29 -39.19 21.03
C TYR A 148 1.07 -38.32 22.02
N PHE A 149 1.16 -38.88 23.24
CA PHE A 149 2.32 -38.93 24.13
C PHE A 149 3.44 -37.91 23.90
N LEU A 150 3.71 -37.10 24.94
CA LEU A 150 5.04 -36.93 25.52
C LEU A 150 4.90 -36.30 26.92
N THR A 151 4.55 -37.12 27.92
CA THR A 151 4.82 -36.84 29.33
C THR A 151 5.44 -38.09 29.96
N SER A 152 6.76 -38.22 29.85
CA SER A 152 7.52 -39.20 30.60
C SER A 152 7.69 -38.71 32.04
N LEU A 153 6.75 -39.15 32.88
CA LEU A 153 6.86 -39.62 34.26
C LEU A 153 8.17 -39.33 35.02
N THR A 154 8.05 -38.50 36.07
CA THR A 154 8.89 -38.48 37.27
C THR A 154 8.83 -39.79 38.05
N TYR A 155 9.99 -40.33 38.47
CA TYR A 155 10.34 -40.86 39.80
C TYR A 155 11.37 -42.00 39.72
N VAL A 156 12.61 -41.74 40.18
CA VAL A 156 13.51 -42.78 40.72
C VAL A 156 14.11 -42.24 42.03
N LEU A 157 13.53 -42.76 43.12
CA LEU A 157 14.14 -43.22 44.37
C LEU A 157 15.18 -42.36 45.13
N THR A 158 14.76 -42.02 46.34
CA THR A 158 15.54 -41.73 47.53
C THR A 158 16.47 -42.90 47.94
N THR A 159 17.69 -42.56 48.42
CA THR A 159 18.57 -43.18 49.45
C THR A 159 20.02 -42.76 49.09
N ALA A 160 20.82 -42.08 49.93
CA ALA A 160 21.33 -42.40 51.27
C ALA A 160 21.76 -41.07 51.97
N LYS A 161 21.44 -40.78 53.24
CA LYS A 161 22.15 -41.17 54.49
C LYS A 161 23.68 -41.15 54.40
N ALA A 162 24.32 -40.11 54.94
CA ALA A 162 24.99 -40.04 56.25
C ALA A 162 25.82 -38.75 56.34
#